data_AF-A0A0B7NYQ5-F1
#
_entry.id   AF-A0A0B7NYQ5-F1
#
_cell.length_a   1.000
_cell.length_b   1.000
_cell.length_c   1.000
_cell.angle_alpha   90.00
_cell.angle_beta   90.00
_cell.angle_gamma   90.00
#
_symmetry.space_group_name_H-M   'P 1'
#
loop_
_entity.id
_entity.type
_entity.pdbx_description
1 polymer ?
#
loop_
_entity_poly.entity_id
_entity_poly.type
_entity_poly.pdbx_seq_one_letter_code
_entity_poly.pdbx_strand_id
1 'polypeptide(L)'
;MSQDSSTGFAQIFSATAIWAHNWALGQGLISGSTWDASDWHTVWAVWQDLHGDDDYNLSAVPQVLMAGAADVGITGSPRLDYTSAQITSILARYNGTGSAAADYGQEVRGVYNVFEQYNAALRG
;
A
#
# COMPACT_ATOMS: atom_id res chain seq x y z
N MET A 1 2.13 -24.16 -0.88
CA MET A 1 1.17 -23.69 0.14
C MET A 1 0.62 -22.35 -0.32
N SER A 2 -0.69 -22.25 -0.51
CA SER A 2 -1.42 -21.02 -0.85
C SER A 2 -1.78 -20.24 0.43
N GLN A 3 -0.79 -19.99 1.29
CA GLN A 3 -1.03 -19.43 2.63
C GLN A 3 -1.14 -17.90 2.65
N ASP A 4 -0.85 -17.23 1.54
CA ASP A 4 -0.98 -15.78 1.44
C ASP A 4 -2.11 -15.43 0.46
N SER A 5 -3.12 -14.74 0.98
CA SER A 5 -4.24 -14.18 0.22
C SER A 5 -4.53 -12.78 0.73
N SER A 6 -4.99 -11.89 -0.16
CA SER A 6 -5.50 -10.59 0.26
C SER A 6 -6.60 -10.73 1.30
N THR A 7 -6.58 -9.90 2.35
CA THR A 7 -7.53 -9.98 3.46
C THR A 7 -7.82 -8.60 4.08
N GLY A 8 -8.83 -8.55 4.94
CA GLY A 8 -9.31 -7.33 5.60
C GLY A 8 -9.95 -6.31 4.65
N PHE A 9 -10.25 -5.11 5.16
CA PHE A 9 -10.88 -4.03 4.39
C PHE A 9 -10.05 -3.57 3.19
N ALA A 10 -8.73 -3.48 3.41
CA ALA A 10 -7.79 -2.98 2.43
C ALA A 10 -7.35 -4.05 1.42
N GLN A 11 -7.74 -5.32 1.59
CA GLN A 11 -7.38 -6.43 0.70
C GLN A 11 -5.86 -6.54 0.47
N ILE A 12 -5.08 -6.56 1.55
CA ILE A 12 -3.62 -6.61 1.51
C ILE A 12 -3.14 -8.06 1.71
N PHE A 13 -2.16 -8.50 0.91
CA PHE A 13 -1.42 -9.75 1.13
C PHE A 13 -0.37 -9.57 2.22
N SER A 14 -0.09 -10.60 3.01
CA SER A 14 0.95 -10.58 4.03
C SER A 14 2.33 -10.28 3.46
N ALA A 15 2.68 -10.88 2.32
CA ALA A 15 3.95 -10.60 1.65
C ALA A 15 4.08 -9.12 1.24
N THR A 16 2.97 -8.50 0.82
CA THR A 16 2.93 -7.07 0.48
C THR A 16 3.11 -6.19 1.71
N ALA A 17 2.43 -6.52 2.82
CA ALA A 17 2.61 -5.79 4.09
C ALA A 17 4.05 -5.91 4.62
N ILE A 18 4.62 -7.12 4.60
CA ILE A 18 6.01 -7.36 5.03
C ILE A 18 7.00 -6.58 4.15
N TRP A 19 6.83 -6.62 2.83
CA TRP A 19 7.65 -5.85 1.90
C TRP A 19 7.59 -4.35 2.18
N ALA A 20 6.38 -3.80 2.35
CA ALA A 20 6.18 -2.39 2.62
C ALA A 20 6.74 -1.95 3.97
N HIS A 21 6.58 -2.76 5.01
CA HIS A 21 7.16 -2.55 6.34
C HIS A 21 8.69 -2.51 6.30
N ASN A 22 9.30 -3.51 5.65
CA ASN A 22 10.76 -3.56 5.49
C ASN A 22 11.29 -2.38 4.66
N TRP A 23 10.55 -1.98 3.61
CA TRP A 23 10.88 -0.78 2.84
C TRP A 23 10.82 0.48 3.72
N ALA A 24 9.75 0.64 4.50
CA ALA A 24 9.57 1.80 5.38
C ALA A 24 10.65 1.88 6.49
N LEU A 25 11.06 0.74 7.05
CA LEU A 25 12.23 0.65 7.94
C LEU A 25 13.51 1.09 7.23
N GLY A 26 13.74 0.61 6.01
CA GLY A 26 14.91 0.97 5.21
C GLY A 26 14.96 2.47 4.83
N GLN A 27 13.81 3.13 4.73
CA GLN A 27 13.70 4.57 4.53
C GLN A 27 13.77 5.38 5.83
N GLY A 28 13.82 4.73 7.00
CA GLY A 28 13.80 5.40 8.31
C GLY A 28 12.46 6.07 8.66
N LEU A 29 11.36 5.65 8.03
CA LEU A 29 10.02 6.19 8.29
C LEU A 29 9.38 5.61 9.56
N ILE A 30 9.80 4.41 9.94
CA ILE A 30 9.37 3.69 11.13
C ILE A 30 10.58 3.08 11.85
N SER A 31 10.39 2.67 13.09
CA SER A 31 11.37 1.93 13.89
C SER A 31 10.92 0.49 14.12
N GLY A 32 11.87 -0.41 14.41
CA GLY A 32 11.58 -1.82 14.66
C GLY A 32 12.58 -2.75 13.97
N SER A 33 12.13 -3.97 13.68
CA SER A 33 12.92 -5.02 13.03
C SER A 33 12.30 -5.45 11.72
N THR A 34 13.15 -5.86 10.78
CA THR A 34 12.72 -6.43 9.51
C THR A 34 12.07 -7.80 9.72
N TRP A 35 11.11 -8.14 8.88
CA TRP A 35 10.43 -9.43 8.86
C TRP A 35 10.85 -10.26 7.64
N ASP A 36 10.92 -11.58 7.81
CA ASP A 36 11.28 -12.50 6.72
C ASP A 36 10.02 -13.02 6.02
N ALA A 37 9.80 -12.60 4.77
CA ALA A 37 8.66 -13.05 3.97
C ALA A 37 8.79 -14.51 3.48
N SER A 38 9.94 -15.16 3.66
CA SER A 38 10.13 -16.59 3.36
C SER A 38 9.78 -17.51 4.53
N ASP A 39 9.65 -16.96 5.74
CA ASP A 39 9.17 -17.69 6.91
C ASP A 39 7.64 -17.70 6.95
N TRP A 40 7.05 -18.88 6.80
CA TRP A 40 5.60 -19.06 6.78
C TRP A 40 4.94 -18.69 8.12
N HIS A 41 5.65 -18.80 9.24
CA HIS A 41 5.12 -18.38 10.54
C HIS A 41 4.94 -16.86 10.58
N THR A 42 5.93 -16.12 10.08
CA THR A 42 5.86 -14.67 9.94
C THR A 42 4.73 -14.25 8.99
N VAL A 43 4.61 -14.89 7.82
CA VAL A 43 3.53 -14.63 6.85
C VAL A 43 2.15 -14.89 7.46
N TRP A 44 2.00 -15.98 8.21
CA TRP A 44 0.75 -16.34 8.88
C TRP A 44 0.38 -15.35 9.99
N ALA A 45 1.34 -14.94 10.83
CA ALA A 45 1.09 -13.96 11.89
C ALA A 45 0.60 -12.62 11.30
N VAL A 46 1.29 -12.12 10.27
CA VAL A 46 0.87 -10.89 9.57
C VAL A 46 -0.51 -11.06 8.92
N TRP A 47 -0.82 -12.25 8.41
CA TRP A 47 -2.13 -12.52 7.83
C TRP A 47 -3.24 -12.43 8.88
N GLN A 48 -3.00 -13.00 10.06
CA GLN A 48 -3.95 -12.95 11.18
C GLN A 48 -4.21 -11.51 11.62
N ASP A 49 -3.17 -10.68 11.71
CA ASP A 49 -3.31 -9.26 12.06
C ASP A 49 -4.09 -8.51 10.97
N LEU A 50 -3.72 -8.68 9.68
CA LEU A 50 -4.44 -8.07 8.56
C LEU A 50 -5.91 -8.50 8.49
N HIS A 51 -6.25 -9.72 8.93
CA HIS A 51 -7.60 -10.27 8.86
C HIS A 51 -8.46 -9.93 10.08
N GLY A 52 -7.87 -9.97 11.28
CA GLY A 52 -8.59 -9.90 12.55
C GLY A 52 -8.47 -8.56 13.27
N ASP A 53 -7.56 -7.69 12.86
CA ASP A 53 -7.36 -6.35 13.42
C ASP A 53 -7.54 -5.30 12.31
N ASP A 54 -8.70 -4.64 12.33
CA ASP A 54 -9.06 -3.61 11.36
C ASP A 54 -8.13 -2.39 11.44
N ASP A 55 -7.69 -2.01 12.65
CA ASP A 55 -6.77 -0.89 12.85
C ASP A 55 -5.39 -1.24 12.26
N TYR A 56 -4.93 -2.47 12.47
CA TYR A 56 -3.71 -2.97 11.82
C TYR A 56 -3.84 -2.94 10.30
N ASN A 57 -4.93 -3.50 9.74
CA ASN A 57 -5.17 -3.55 8.31
C ASN A 57 -5.16 -2.16 7.66
N LEU A 58 -5.85 -1.19 8.27
CA LEU A 58 -5.89 0.19 7.80
C LEU A 58 -4.54 0.91 7.97
N SER A 59 -3.80 0.64 9.05
CA SER A 59 -2.48 1.23 9.29
C SER A 59 -1.39 0.76 8.31
N ALA A 60 -1.60 -0.39 7.66
CA ALA A 60 -0.70 -0.90 6.62
C ALA A 60 -0.83 -0.14 5.29
N VAL A 61 -1.99 0.47 5.00
CA VAL A 61 -2.29 1.12 3.73
C VAL A 61 -1.26 2.20 3.34
N PRO A 62 -0.90 3.17 4.22
CA PRO A 62 0.07 4.19 3.86
C PRO A 62 1.44 3.61 3.50
N GLN A 63 1.89 2.57 4.22
CA GLN A 63 3.18 1.93 3.94
C GLN A 63 3.17 1.25 2.57
N VAL A 64 2.09 0.51 2.25
CA VAL A 64 1.94 -0.15 0.94
C VAL A 64 1.87 0.86 -0.20
N LEU A 65 1.14 1.97 -0.03
CA LEU A 65 1.07 3.04 -1.03
C LEU A 65 2.42 3.72 -1.24
N MET A 66 3.16 4.01 -0.18
CA MET A 66 4.49 4.65 -0.27
C MET A 66 5.54 3.72 -0.89
N ALA A 67 5.59 2.46 -0.46
CA ALA A 67 6.48 1.46 -1.06
C ALA A 67 6.12 1.22 -2.53
N GLY A 68 4.82 1.14 -2.84
CA GLY A 68 4.30 1.03 -4.21
C GLY A 68 4.70 2.22 -5.09
N ALA A 69 4.60 3.45 -4.56
CA ALA A 69 5.05 4.66 -5.25
C ALA A 69 6.54 4.58 -5.61
N ALA A 70 7.38 4.19 -4.66
CA ALA A 70 8.82 4.04 -4.90
C ALA A 70 9.12 2.95 -5.93
N ASP A 71 8.40 1.83 -5.91
CA ASP A 71 8.54 0.71 -6.85
C ASP A 71 8.24 1.13 -8.30
N VAL A 72 7.36 2.11 -8.50
CA VAL A 72 7.07 2.70 -9.83
C VAL A 72 7.87 3.97 -10.13
N GLY A 73 8.94 4.24 -9.37
CA GLY A 73 9.87 5.35 -9.61
C GLY A 73 9.41 6.71 -9.08
N ILE A 74 8.36 6.75 -8.25
CA ILE A 74 7.88 7.98 -7.60
C ILE A 74 8.56 8.07 -6.22
N THR A 75 9.71 8.74 -6.20
CA THR A 75 10.55 8.85 -5.01
C THR A 75 10.39 10.22 -4.32
N GLY A 76 11.10 10.39 -3.20
CA GLY A 76 11.09 11.60 -2.37
C GLY A 76 10.29 11.45 -1.10
N SER A 77 10.29 12.50 -0.27
CA SER A 77 9.56 12.51 0.99
C SER A 77 8.05 12.36 0.77
N PRO A 78 7.32 11.80 1.76
CA PRO A 78 5.86 11.79 1.75
C PRO A 78 5.31 13.21 1.55
N ARG A 79 4.35 13.34 0.65
CA ARG A 79 3.73 14.62 0.27
C ARG A 79 2.28 14.40 -0.14
N LEU A 80 1.51 15.47 -0.30
CA LEU A 80 0.08 15.38 -0.64
C LEU A 80 -0.25 15.98 -2.00
N ASP A 81 0.75 16.41 -2.77
CA ASP A 81 0.63 17.13 -4.03
C ASP A 81 1.10 16.28 -5.24
N TYR A 82 0.93 14.96 -5.16
CA TYR A 82 1.19 14.06 -6.29
C TYR A 82 0.37 14.45 -7.52
N THR A 83 0.97 14.38 -8.70
CA THR A 83 0.25 14.64 -9.95
C THR A 83 -0.81 13.56 -10.21
N SER A 84 -1.82 13.86 -11.02
CA SER A 84 -2.85 12.86 -11.38
C SER A 84 -2.24 11.59 -12.00
N ALA A 85 -1.16 11.73 -12.78
CA ALA A 85 -0.44 10.59 -13.35
C ALA A 85 0.24 9.76 -12.25
N GLN A 86 0.89 10.41 -11.28
CA GLN A 86 1.51 9.73 -10.13
C GLN A 86 0.46 8.99 -9.28
N ILE A 87 -0.66 9.65 -8.95
CA ILE A 87 -1.76 9.00 -8.21
C ILE A 87 -2.28 7.77 -8.96
N THR A 88 -2.49 7.88 -10.27
CA THR A 88 -2.97 6.75 -11.08
C THR A 88 -1.98 5.58 -11.02
N SER A 89 -0.68 5.84 -11.15
CA SER A 89 0.35 4.80 -11.07
C SER A 89 0.45 4.16 -9.68
N ILE A 90 0.27 4.94 -8.61
CA ILE A 90 0.27 4.43 -7.24
C ILE A 90 -0.95 3.53 -7.01
N LEU A 91 -2.14 3.96 -7.43
CA LEU A 91 -3.38 3.18 -7.31
C LEU A 91 -3.31 1.88 -8.14
N ALA A 92 -2.75 1.95 -9.35
CA ALA A 92 -2.49 0.77 -10.16
C ALA A 92 -1.56 -0.20 -9.43
N ARG A 93 -0.44 0.32 -8.91
CA ARG A 93 0.57 -0.52 -8.24
C ARG A 93 0.05 -1.17 -6.96
N TYR A 94 -0.85 -0.49 -6.24
CA TYR A 94 -1.51 -1.03 -5.06
C TYR A 94 -2.28 -2.32 -5.37
N ASN A 95 -3.01 -2.35 -6.50
CA ASN A 95 -3.78 -3.52 -6.91
C ASN A 95 -2.92 -4.64 -7.53
N GLY A 96 -1.78 -4.29 -8.14
CA GLY A 96 -0.87 -5.28 -8.72
C GLY A 96 0.07 -4.68 -9.76
N THR A 97 0.40 -5.47 -10.78
CA THR A 97 1.25 -5.06 -11.91
C THR A 97 0.63 -5.49 -13.24
N GLY A 98 1.15 -4.95 -14.36
CA GLY A 98 0.64 -5.28 -15.70
C GLY A 98 -0.61 -4.50 -16.11
N SER A 99 -1.23 -4.91 -17.22
CA SER A 99 -2.34 -4.17 -17.84
C SER A 99 -3.58 -4.08 -16.95
N ALA A 100 -3.95 -5.17 -16.28
CA ALA A 100 -5.11 -5.18 -15.38
C ALA A 100 -4.96 -4.18 -14.21
N ALA A 101 -3.74 -4.02 -13.70
CA ALA A 101 -3.44 -3.02 -12.69
C ALA A 101 -3.54 -1.60 -13.25
N ALA A 102 -3.09 -1.38 -14.49
CA ALA A 102 -3.21 -0.08 -15.16
C ALA A 102 -4.69 0.32 -15.37
N ASP A 103 -5.53 -0.63 -15.78
CA ASP A 103 -6.98 -0.40 -15.96
C ASP A 103 -7.64 -0.07 -14.61
N TYR A 104 -7.35 -0.86 -13.56
CA TYR A 104 -7.81 -0.58 -12.19
C TYR A 104 -7.42 0.82 -11.72
N GLY A 105 -6.18 1.23 -11.98
CA GLY A 105 -5.69 2.56 -11.62
C GLY A 105 -6.53 3.68 -12.26
N GLN A 106 -6.96 3.52 -13.51
CA GLN A 106 -7.84 4.49 -14.17
C GLN A 106 -9.24 4.50 -13.58
N GLU A 107 -9.80 3.32 -13.28
CA GLU A 107 -11.13 3.19 -12.68
C GLU A 107 -11.18 3.84 -11.29
N VAL A 108 -10.24 3.50 -10.41
CA VAL A 108 -10.21 4.02 -9.03
C VAL A 108 -9.85 5.50 -8.98
N ARG A 109 -9.12 6.04 -9.97
CA ARG A 109 -8.87 7.48 -10.06
C ARG A 109 -10.16 8.30 -10.07
N GLY A 110 -11.24 7.79 -10.65
CA GLY A 110 -12.55 8.44 -10.62
C GLY A 110 -13.04 8.66 -9.18
N VAL A 111 -12.96 7.62 -8.35
CA VAL A 111 -13.33 7.68 -6.92
C VAL A 111 -12.38 8.58 -6.14
N TYR A 112 -11.07 8.45 -6.35
CA TYR A 112 -10.07 9.31 -5.72
C TYR A 112 -10.37 10.80 -5.98
N ASN A 113 -10.68 11.17 -7.22
CA ASN A 113 -10.98 12.56 -7.59
C ASN A 113 -12.21 13.13 -6.86
N VAL A 114 -13.19 12.30 -6.49
CA VAL A 114 -14.34 12.75 -5.70
C VAL A 114 -13.90 13.13 -4.29
N PHE A 115 -13.09 12.30 -3.63
CA PHE A 115 -12.56 12.62 -2.31
C PHE A 115 -11.57 13.78 -2.35
N GLU A 116 -10.74 13.85 -3.38
CA GLU A 116 -9.73 14.89 -3.53
C GLU A 116 -10.33 16.29 -3.69
N GLN A 117 -11.55 16.43 -4.22
CA GLN A 117 -12.26 17.72 -4.25
C GLN A 117 -12.45 18.30 -2.84
N TYR A 118 -12.72 17.45 -1.85
CA TYR A 118 -12.88 17.86 -0.47
C TYR A 118 -11.53 17.98 0.23
N ASN A 119 -10.63 17.02 0.02
CA ASN A 119 -9.31 17.01 0.67
C ASN A 119 -8.45 18.19 0.21
N ALA A 120 -8.46 18.54 -1.07
CA ALA A 120 -7.71 19.68 -1.59
C ALA A 120 -8.20 21.01 -0.97
N ALA A 121 -9.51 21.16 -0.77
CA ALA A 121 -10.08 22.35 -0.13
C ALA A 121 -9.64 22.52 1.34
N LEU A 122 -9.25 21.43 2.01
CA LEU A 122 -8.79 21.42 3.40
C LEU A 122 -7.26 21.46 3.54
N ARG A 123 -6.51 21.30 2.44
CA ARG A 123 -5.05 21.15 2.46
C ARG A 123 -4.30 22.48 2.72
N GLY A 124 -4.99 23.61 2.59
CA GLY A 124 -4.43 24.96 2.75
C GLY A 124 -4.28 25.67 1.41
#